data_AF-A0A537H7J4-F1
#
_entry.id   AF-A0A537H7J4-F1
#
_cell.length_a   1.000
_cell.length_b   1.000
_cell.length_c   1.000
_cell.angle_alpha   90.00
_cell.angle_beta   90.00
_cell.angle_gamma   90.00
#
_symmetry.space_group_name_H-M   'P 1'
#
loop_
_entity.id
_entity.type
_entity.pdbx_description
1 polymer ?
#
loop_
_entity_poly.entity_id
_entity_poly.type
_entity_poly.pdbx_seq_one_letter_code
_entity_poly.pdbx_strand_id
1 'polypeptide(L)'
;MQTGKTRRLRRIFQKDGKTVIIPMDHGVSVGPIEGLTDMETTIDNIAKGGADAVLVHAGIAKTVDNQGMGLILHLSGATRLT
;
A
#
# COMPACT_ATOMS: atom_id res chain seq x y z
N MET A 1 7.50 -21.48 10.48
CA MET A 1 6.74 -20.57 9.58
C MET A 1 6.91 -21.07 8.16
N GLN A 2 5.85 -21.16 7.35
CA GLN A 2 5.94 -21.72 5.98
C GLN A 2 6.84 -20.87 5.06
N THR A 3 7.62 -21.51 4.18
CA THR A 3 8.59 -20.84 3.26
C THR A 3 7.98 -19.67 2.49
N GLY A 4 6.75 -19.85 1.99
CA GLY A 4 6.03 -18.80 1.25
C GLY A 4 5.67 -17.57 2.11
N LYS A 5 5.38 -17.75 3.40
CA LYS A 5 5.12 -16.64 4.33
C LYS A 5 6.41 -15.86 4.59
N THR A 6 7.51 -16.56 4.82
CA THR A 6 8.84 -15.94 5.01
C THR A 6 9.26 -15.11 3.81
N ARG A 7 9.08 -15.62 2.59
CA ARG A 7 9.42 -14.89 1.36
C ARG A 7 8.61 -13.60 1.18
N ARG A 8 7.32 -13.60 1.53
CA ARG A 8 6.47 -12.40 1.43
C ARG A 8 6.80 -11.37 2.50
N LEU A 9 7.03 -11.80 3.75
CA LEU A 9 7.39 -10.90 4.84
C LEU A 9 8.72 -10.19 4.60
N ARG A 10 9.69 -10.84 3.94
CA ARG A 10 10.97 -10.23 3.53
C ARG A 10 10.84 -9.07 2.53
N ARG A 11 9.69 -8.89 1.90
CA ARG A 11 9.43 -7.75 0.99
C ARG A 11 8.89 -6.52 1.71
N ILE A 12 8.46 -6.69 2.97
CA ILE A 12 7.80 -5.64 3.77
C ILE A 12 8.75 -5.19 4.89
N PHE A 13 9.45 -6.13 5.53
CA PHE A 13 10.42 -5.85 6.59
C PHE A 13 11.82 -5.61 6.03
N GLN A 14 12.46 -4.55 6.51
CA GLN A 14 13.85 -4.24 6.24
C GLN A 14 14.81 -5.16 6.99
N LYS A 15 16.10 -5.04 6.70
CA LYS A 15 17.17 -5.86 7.31
C LYS A 15 17.24 -5.73 8.83
N ASP A 16 16.81 -4.59 9.38
CA ASP A 16 16.77 -4.33 10.82
C ASP A 16 15.50 -4.89 11.49
N GLY A 17 14.63 -5.55 10.73
CA GLY A 17 13.38 -6.13 11.21
C GLY A 17 12.26 -5.12 11.40
N LYS A 18 12.43 -3.86 10.96
CA LYS A 18 11.39 -2.81 11.03
C LYS A 18 10.78 -2.54 9.66
N THR A 19 9.67 -1.81 9.63
CA THR A 19 8.98 -1.40 8.41
C THR A 19 8.19 -0.11 8.66
N VAL A 20 8.20 0.80 7.70
CA VAL A 20 7.34 1.98 7.61
C VAL A 20 6.34 1.74 6.48
N ILE A 21 5.06 1.67 6.85
CA ILE A 21 3.96 1.37 5.93
C ILE A 21 3.07 2.59 5.81
N ILE A 22 2.81 3.03 4.58
CA ILE A 22 1.89 4.15 4.31
C ILE A 22 0.53 3.59 3.88
N PRO A 23 -0.55 3.77 4.66
CA PRO A 23 -1.90 3.39 4.27
C PRO A 23 -2.50 4.42 3.32
N MET A 24 -3.01 3.95 2.18
CA MET A 24 -3.58 4.76 1.10
C MET A 24 -4.91 4.18 0.58
N ASP A 25 -5.62 3.44 1.41
CA ASP A 25 -6.85 2.71 1.08
C ASP A 25 -8.14 3.52 1.33
N HIS A 26 -8.03 4.71 1.92
CA HIS A 26 -9.20 5.51 2.32
C HIS A 26 -10.00 6.09 1.14
N GLY A 27 -9.40 6.31 -0.03
CA GLY A 27 -10.10 6.88 -1.20
C GLY A 27 -11.33 6.08 -1.68
N VAL A 28 -11.40 4.78 -1.34
CA VAL A 28 -12.54 3.92 -1.70
C VAL A 28 -13.78 4.21 -0.84
N SER A 29 -13.60 4.66 0.40
CA SER A 29 -14.70 4.84 1.36
C SER A 29 -15.18 6.28 1.48
N VAL A 30 -14.36 7.27 1.14
CA VAL A 30 -14.67 8.70 1.33
C VAL A 30 -14.65 9.55 0.05
N GLY A 31 -14.42 8.92 -1.12
CA GLY A 31 -14.32 9.64 -2.39
C GLY A 31 -12.95 10.26 -2.62
N PRO A 32 -12.79 11.10 -3.66
CA PRO A 32 -11.49 11.69 -4.02
C PRO A 32 -10.99 12.62 -2.92
N ILE A 33 -9.98 12.16 -2.18
CA ILE A 33 -9.26 12.97 -1.19
C ILE A 33 -8.20 13.77 -1.94
N GLU A 34 -8.05 15.06 -1.60
CA GLU A 34 -6.94 15.88 -2.09
C GLU A 34 -5.60 15.18 -1.83
N GLY A 35 -4.75 15.09 -2.85
CA GLY A 35 -3.49 14.35 -2.78
C GLY A 35 -3.61 12.83 -2.99
N LEU A 36 -4.81 12.28 -3.24
CA LEU A 36 -5.01 10.88 -3.66
C LEU A 36 -5.80 10.77 -4.98
N THR A 37 -6.04 11.90 -5.65
CA THR A 37 -6.65 11.95 -6.98
C THR A 37 -5.72 11.37 -8.06
N ASP A 38 -4.42 11.61 -7.90
CA ASP A 38 -3.36 11.00 -8.69
C ASP A 38 -2.52 10.07 -7.78
N MET A 39 -2.95 8.82 -7.73
CA MET A 39 -2.32 7.80 -6.89
C MET A 39 -0.90 7.48 -7.35
N GLU A 40 -0.61 7.55 -8.65
CA GLU A 40 0.71 7.24 -9.20
C GLU A 40 1.73 8.26 -8.70
N THR A 41 1.45 9.55 -8.90
CA THR A 41 2.32 10.64 -8.42
C THR A 41 2.51 10.58 -6.90
N THR A 42 1.47 10.20 -6.17
CA THR A 42 1.54 10.11 -4.70
C THR A 42 2.43 8.96 -4.25
N ILE A 43 2.30 7.79 -4.87
CA ILE A 43 3.15 6.62 -4.59
C ILE A 43 4.60 6.91 -4.93
N ASP A 44 4.87 7.59 -6.05
CA ASP A 44 6.21 8.03 -6.43
C ASP A 44 6.84 8.94 -5.36
N ASN A 45 6.09 9.89 -4.83
CA ASN A 45 6.57 10.78 -3.79
C ASN A 45 6.82 10.05 -2.47
N ILE A 46 5.96 9.09 -2.12
CA ILE A 46 6.13 8.22 -0.95
C ILE A 46 7.39 7.36 -1.08
N ALA A 47 7.63 6.80 -2.27
CA ALA A 47 8.83 6.02 -2.56
C ALA A 47 10.09 6.87 -2.43
N LYS A 48 10.09 8.09 -2.97
CA LYS A 48 11.18 9.07 -2.79
C LYS A 48 11.41 9.46 -1.34
N GLY A 49 10.36 9.44 -0.53
CA GLY A 49 10.41 9.65 0.93
C GLY A 49 11.00 8.48 1.71
N GLY A 50 11.24 7.33 1.09
CA GLY A 50 11.88 6.18 1.71
C GLY A 50 10.93 5.27 2.50
N ALA A 51 9.63 5.23 2.14
CA ALA A 51 8.72 4.25 2.73
C ALA A 51 9.08 2.81 2.31
N ASP A 52 8.82 1.85 3.20
CA ASP A 52 9.15 0.45 2.96
C ASP A 52 8.03 -0.30 2.25
N ALA A 53 6.78 0.07 2.52
CA ALA A 53 5.62 -0.54 1.90
C ALA A 53 4.43 0.42 1.82
N VAL A 54 3.52 0.12 0.90
CA VAL A 54 2.21 0.77 0.77
C VAL A 54 1.08 -0.23 1.02
N LEU A 55 0.03 0.25 1.66
CA LEU A 55 -1.22 -0.48 1.83
C LEU A 55 -2.30 0.21 1.00
N VAL A 56 -2.85 -0.53 0.03
CA VAL A 56 -3.85 -0.02 -0.93
C VAL A 56 -5.00 -0.99 -1.11
N HIS A 57 -6.16 -0.49 -1.52
CA HIS A 57 -7.27 -1.35 -1.92
C HIS A 57 -6.97 -2.09 -3.23
N ALA A 58 -7.53 -3.29 -3.40
CA ALA A 58 -7.28 -4.15 -4.56
C ALA A 58 -7.62 -3.53 -5.93
N GLY A 59 -8.50 -2.52 -5.97
CA GLY A 59 -8.80 -1.75 -7.18
C GLY A 59 -7.63 -0.88 -7.62
N ILE A 60 -7.09 -0.07 -6.70
CA ILE A 60 -5.93 0.81 -6.95
C ILE A 60 -4.69 -0.01 -7.28
N ALA A 61 -4.47 -1.13 -6.59
CA ALA A 61 -3.28 -1.95 -6.81
C ALA A 61 -3.13 -2.50 -8.25
N LYS A 62 -4.20 -2.48 -9.05
CA LYS A 62 -4.17 -2.90 -10.46
C LYS A 62 -3.74 -1.79 -11.40
N THR A 63 -3.74 -0.53 -10.93
CA THR A 63 -3.57 0.66 -11.78
C THR A 63 -2.31 1.44 -11.46
N VAL A 64 -1.54 1.04 -10.44
CA VAL A 64 -0.34 1.75 -9.98
C VAL A 64 0.85 0.82 -9.82
N ASP A 65 2.06 1.33 -10.04
CA ASP A 65 3.30 0.65 -9.66
C ASP A 65 3.63 0.96 -8.18
N ASN A 66 4.04 -0.05 -7.41
CA ASN A 66 4.48 0.12 -6.03
C ASN A 66 5.92 0.65 -5.90
N GLN A 67 6.58 1.00 -7.02
CA GLN A 67 7.91 1.62 -7.06
C GLN A 67 8.98 0.80 -6.32
N GLY A 68 8.86 -0.53 -6.38
CA GLY A 68 9.76 -1.46 -5.70
C GLY A 68 9.55 -1.60 -4.18
N MET A 69 8.62 -0.85 -3.58
CA MET A 69 8.24 -0.99 -2.16
C MET A 69 7.48 -2.31 -1.91
N GLY A 70 7.32 -2.71 -0.66
CA GLY A 70 6.37 -3.76 -0.29
C GLY A 70 4.94 -3.36 -0.66
N LEU A 71 4.15 -4.33 -1.15
CA LEU A 71 2.74 -4.11 -1.49
C LEU A 71 1.84 -4.94 -0.56
N ILE A 72 0.92 -4.27 0.12
CA ILE A 72 -0.09 -4.86 0.99
C ILE A 72 -1.48 -4.54 0.43
N LEU A 73 -2.27 -5.57 0.17
CA LEU A 73 -3.61 -5.41 -0.38
C LEU A 73 -4.65 -5.43 0.74
N HIS A 74 -5.42 -4.36 0.83
CA HIS A 74 -6.68 -4.35 1.56
C HIS A 74 -7.74 -5.05 0.69
N LEU A 75 -8.15 -6.26 1.12
CA LEU A 75 -9.12 -7.10 0.41
C LEU A 75 -10.56 -6.98 0.94
N SER A 76 -10.76 -6.32 2.08
CA SER A 76 -12.08 -6.02 2.62
C SER A 76 -12.61 -4.74 1.99
N GLY A 77 -13.89 -4.74 1.62
CA GLY A 77 -14.63 -3.52 1.30
C GLY A 77 -15.27 -2.99 2.56
N ALA A 78 -14.98 -1.74 2.94
CA ALA A 78 -15.72 -1.04 3.99
C ALA A 78 -17.11 -0.68 3.45
N THR A 79 -18.01 -1.66 3.42
CA THR A 79 -19.41 -1.46 3.06
C THR A 79 -20.05 -0.62 4.16
N ARG A 80 -20.30 0.65 3.87
CA ARG A 80 -21.06 1.52 4.76
C ARG A 80 -22.55 1.32 4.43
N LEU A 81 -23.27 0.62 5.30
CA LEU A 81 -24.74 0.54 5.25
C LEU A 81 -25.28 1.86 5.84
N THR A 82 -25.34 2.89 4.99
CA THR A 82 -26.10 4.11 5.26
C THR A 82 -26.99 4.38 4.08
#